data_AF-A0A7X1H2U0-F1
#
_entry.id   AF-A0A7X1H2U0-F1
#
_cell.length_a   1.000
_cell.length_b   1.000
_cell.length_c   1.000
_cell.angle_alpha   90.00
_cell.angle_beta   90.00
_cell.angle_gamma   90.00
#
_symmetry.space_group_name_H-M   'P 1'
#
loop_
_entity.id
_entity.type
_entity.pdbx_description
1 polymer ?
#
loop_
_entity_poly.entity_id
_entity_poly.type
_entity_poly.pdbx_seq_one_letter_code
_entity_poly.pdbx_strand_id
1 'polypeptide(L)'
;MKTAYRLTADDKVQLQYRSLSLIELVEQIIFYRDHQALNEFHTNRTIFTYNNSKPMLFINFIDNLRKSFANREWRGHNDLELADIAYDLTKAKFTSLPNPEKISAANKKKNMKQPRTNCRYYFKAFLKHITDNLKTNQPISKIKEEYIAARAMQGLVIRHFNFSIIEAKRKTNHFWSRYYWDINSDKICVWLPKSLKGRERREWLKKNINNPDLKQPEEKERIQTIIDQKMIKERFVRFSEVENGTEPETSSFWSDSDEEMGICLAKTVANEKAANIKKLRRSIQALGEDKLKEFILCVFDNISSGDFSDGILAKKFGVSKATFSRFAGSQWFETDSNVPDLWFNTAHVLSKHNIFKEVAIETGFWKQVQNVLEKGTHNEDKKGSAHE
;
A
#
# COMPACT_ATOMS: atom_id res chain seq x y z
N MET A 1 -50.47 -17.11 30.58
CA MET A 1 -49.30 -17.88 31.04
C MET A 1 -48.03 -17.13 30.66
N LYS A 2 -47.31 -16.55 31.62
CA LYS A 2 -46.01 -15.91 31.37
C LYS A 2 -44.93 -16.98 31.47
N THR A 3 -44.37 -17.38 30.34
CA THR A 3 -43.22 -18.27 30.29
C THR A 3 -42.03 -17.57 30.94
N ALA A 4 -41.64 -18.02 32.14
CA ALA A 4 -40.44 -17.51 32.81
C ALA A 4 -39.21 -17.96 32.03
N TYR A 5 -38.62 -17.06 31.25
CA TYR A 5 -37.34 -17.31 30.59
C TYR A 5 -36.27 -17.54 31.66
N ARG A 6 -35.76 -18.78 31.75
CA ARG A 6 -34.57 -19.09 32.55
C ARG A 6 -33.35 -18.56 31.80
N LEU A 7 -32.71 -17.55 32.36
CA LEU A 7 -31.42 -17.03 31.89
C LEU A 7 -30.39 -18.16 31.89
N THR A 8 -29.65 -18.30 30.80
CA THR A 8 -28.54 -19.25 30.68
C THR A 8 -27.37 -18.82 31.56
N ALA A 9 -26.40 -19.71 31.79
CA ALA A 9 -25.18 -19.36 32.53
C ALA A 9 -24.40 -18.22 31.84
N ASP A 10 -24.34 -18.23 30.50
CA ASP A 10 -23.70 -17.19 29.71
C ASP A 10 -24.43 -15.83 29.84
N ASP A 11 -25.77 -15.83 29.89
CA ASP A 11 -26.53 -14.59 30.10
C ASP A 11 -26.22 -13.96 31.46
N LYS A 12 -26.05 -14.77 32.51
CA LYS A 12 -25.70 -14.30 33.86
C LYS A 12 -24.29 -13.70 33.89
N VAL A 13 -23.34 -14.33 33.22
CA VAL A 13 -21.96 -13.85 33.10
C VAL A 13 -21.93 -12.52 32.31
N GLN A 14 -22.70 -12.42 31.23
CA GLN A 14 -22.77 -11.19 30.45
C GLN A 14 -23.43 -10.03 31.23
N LEU A 15 -24.47 -10.32 32.03
CA LEU A 15 -25.08 -9.33 32.93
C LEU A 15 -24.10 -8.82 33.99
N GLN A 16 -23.17 -9.66 34.45
CA GLN A 16 -22.13 -9.26 35.39
C GLN A 16 -21.18 -8.21 34.78
N TYR A 17 -20.69 -8.42 33.56
CA TYR A 17 -19.78 -7.43 32.95
C TYR A 17 -20.48 -6.12 32.57
N ARG A 18 -21.79 -6.14 32.33
CA ARG A 18 -22.59 -4.93 32.04
C ARG A 18 -22.75 -4.01 33.24
N SER A 19 -22.71 -4.54 34.47
CA SER A 19 -22.86 -3.74 35.68
C SER A 19 -21.55 -3.10 36.16
N LEU A 20 -20.40 -3.58 35.68
CA LEU A 20 -19.09 -3.02 36.02
C LEU A 20 -18.93 -1.59 35.47
N SER A 21 -18.19 -0.74 36.19
CA SER A 21 -17.68 0.51 35.63
C SER A 21 -16.63 0.24 34.56
N LEU A 22 -16.32 1.23 33.71
CA LEU A 22 -15.25 1.11 32.73
C LEU A 22 -13.89 0.81 33.40
N ILE A 23 -13.65 1.37 34.59
CA ILE A 23 -12.41 1.15 35.34
C ILE A 23 -12.34 -0.30 35.80
N GLU A 24 -13.38 -0.81 36.45
CA GLU A 24 -13.46 -2.20 36.92
C GLU A 24 -13.35 -3.19 35.74
N LEU A 25 -14.02 -2.91 34.62
CA LEU A 25 -13.94 -3.73 33.41
C LEU A 25 -12.50 -3.79 32.86
N VAL A 26 -11.80 -2.66 32.86
CA VAL A 26 -10.40 -2.59 32.45
C VAL A 26 -9.48 -3.33 33.42
N GLU A 27 -9.74 -3.26 34.73
CA GLU A 27 -9.02 -4.04 35.73
C GLU A 27 -9.17 -5.55 35.49
N GLN A 28 -10.36 -6.04 35.11
CA GLN A 28 -10.57 -7.44 34.73
C GLN A 28 -9.67 -7.85 33.54
N ILE A 29 -9.60 -7.02 32.51
CA ILE A 29 -8.74 -7.23 31.34
C ILE A 29 -7.25 -7.27 31.75
N ILE A 30 -6.82 -6.32 32.60
CA ILE A 30 -5.42 -6.18 32.98
C ILE A 30 -4.99 -7.27 33.94
N PHE A 31 -5.69 -7.52 35.04
CA PHE A 31 -5.16 -8.37 36.11
C PHE A 31 -5.49 -9.84 35.88
N TYR A 32 -6.69 -10.14 35.37
CA TYR A 32 -7.19 -11.50 35.22
C TYR A 32 -7.05 -12.04 33.80
N ARG A 33 -6.62 -11.21 32.84
CA ARG A 33 -6.54 -11.56 31.39
C ARG A 33 -7.91 -12.03 30.88
N ASP A 34 -8.95 -11.37 31.33
CA ASP A 34 -10.31 -11.75 31.07
C ASP A 34 -10.73 -11.41 29.62
N HIS A 35 -10.89 -12.44 28.80
CA HIS A 35 -11.33 -12.31 27.41
C HIS A 35 -12.80 -11.88 27.29
N GLN A 36 -13.66 -12.22 28.25
CA GLN A 36 -15.07 -11.84 28.24
C GLN A 36 -15.23 -10.37 28.61
N ALA A 37 -14.46 -9.87 29.59
CA ALA A 37 -14.39 -8.44 29.90
C ALA A 37 -13.90 -7.63 28.69
N LEU A 38 -12.88 -8.14 27.98
CA LEU A 38 -12.40 -7.52 26.74
C LEU A 38 -13.47 -7.52 25.65
N ASN A 39 -14.19 -8.63 25.49
CA ASN A 39 -15.28 -8.72 24.53
C ASN A 39 -16.39 -7.71 24.85
N GLU A 40 -16.82 -7.63 26.12
CA GLU A 40 -17.82 -6.66 26.57
C GLU A 40 -17.44 -5.22 26.21
N PHE A 41 -16.18 -4.84 26.46
CA PHE A 41 -15.65 -3.53 26.08
C PHE A 41 -15.80 -3.24 24.58
N HIS A 42 -15.58 -4.23 23.72
CA HIS A 42 -15.63 -4.05 22.27
C HIS A 42 -17.04 -4.13 21.67
N THR A 43 -17.89 -5.01 22.20
CA THR A 43 -19.18 -5.35 21.57
C THR A 43 -20.36 -4.62 22.16
N ASN A 44 -20.31 -4.24 23.44
CA ASN A 44 -21.48 -3.71 24.15
C ASN A 44 -21.26 -2.30 24.72
N ARG A 45 -20.01 -1.91 25.04
CA ARG A 45 -19.72 -0.60 25.63
C ARG A 45 -19.65 0.52 24.59
N THR A 46 -20.66 1.38 24.58
CA THR A 46 -20.73 2.58 23.72
C THR A 46 -20.15 3.81 24.43
N ILE A 47 -18.84 3.82 24.67
CA ILE A 47 -18.17 4.91 25.40
C ILE A 47 -17.54 5.97 24.49
N PHE A 48 -17.55 5.76 23.17
CA PHE A 48 -16.87 6.62 22.21
C PHE A 48 -17.84 7.56 21.49
N THR A 49 -17.38 8.76 21.16
CA THR A 49 -18.13 9.77 20.41
C THR A 49 -17.23 10.40 19.35
N TYR A 50 -17.77 10.73 18.17
CA TYR A 50 -17.01 11.34 17.10
C TYR A 50 -17.78 12.52 16.51
N ASN A 51 -17.21 13.72 16.49
CA ASN A 51 -17.86 14.95 16.00
C ASN A 51 -19.29 15.17 16.55
N ASN A 52 -19.47 15.05 17.87
CA ASN A 52 -20.77 15.18 18.56
C ASN A 52 -21.84 14.15 18.12
N SER A 53 -21.44 13.04 17.52
CA SER A 53 -22.33 11.93 17.22
C SER A 53 -22.88 11.25 18.47
N LYS A 54 -23.88 10.40 18.28
CA LYS A 54 -24.32 9.43 19.31
C LYS A 54 -23.14 8.58 19.80
N PRO A 55 -23.17 8.11 21.06
CA PRO A 55 -22.20 7.16 21.57
C PRO A 55 -22.14 5.89 20.71
N MET A 56 -20.95 5.36 20.50
CA MET A 56 -20.70 4.23 19.60
C MET A 56 -19.68 3.25 20.17
N LEU A 57 -19.66 2.06 19.59
CA LEU A 57 -18.69 1.01 19.89
C LEU A 57 -17.29 1.38 19.41
N PHE A 58 -16.28 0.76 20.01
CA PHE A 58 -14.87 0.94 19.68
C PHE A 58 -14.57 0.80 18.19
N ILE A 59 -15.10 -0.25 17.54
CA ILE A 59 -14.85 -0.50 16.11
C ILE A 59 -15.42 0.60 15.22
N ASN A 60 -16.63 1.07 15.52
CA ASN A 60 -17.26 2.14 14.77
C ASN A 60 -16.48 3.46 14.96
N PHE A 61 -15.97 3.67 16.16
CA PHE A 61 -15.14 4.83 16.46
C PHE A 61 -13.83 4.84 15.66
N ILE A 62 -13.07 3.74 15.63
CA ILE A 62 -11.84 3.68 14.82
C ILE A 62 -12.17 3.74 13.33
N ASP A 63 -13.26 3.13 12.86
CA ASP A 63 -13.66 3.24 11.45
C ASP A 63 -13.99 4.70 11.08
N ASN A 64 -14.60 5.49 11.97
CA ASN A 64 -14.79 6.92 11.76
C ASN A 64 -13.45 7.68 11.73
N LEU A 65 -12.48 7.32 12.57
CA LEU A 65 -11.12 7.90 12.49
C LEU A 65 -10.44 7.56 11.15
N ARG A 66 -10.59 6.32 10.68
CA ARG A 66 -10.09 5.83 9.39
C ARG A 66 -10.69 6.61 8.22
N LYS A 67 -12.02 6.67 8.14
CA LYS A 67 -12.76 7.43 7.12
C LYS A 67 -12.41 8.91 7.15
N SER A 68 -12.35 9.50 8.35
CA SER A 68 -11.96 10.89 8.51
C SER A 68 -10.57 11.18 8.01
N PHE A 69 -9.61 10.29 8.29
CA PHE A 69 -8.24 10.43 7.80
C PHE A 69 -8.17 10.27 6.27
N ALA A 70 -8.83 9.23 5.72
CA ALA A 70 -8.86 8.97 4.29
C ALA A 70 -9.54 10.09 3.48
N ASN A 71 -10.50 10.81 4.08
CA ASN A 71 -11.23 11.90 3.44
C ASN A 71 -10.53 13.27 3.56
N ARG A 72 -9.40 13.37 4.27
CA ARG A 72 -8.62 14.62 4.27
C ARG A 72 -8.06 14.77 2.85
N GLU A 73 -8.40 15.85 2.16
CA GLU A 73 -7.98 16.19 0.78
C GLU A 73 -6.46 16.42 0.61
N TRP A 74 -5.64 15.81 1.46
CA TRP A 74 -4.19 15.87 1.33
C TRP A 74 -3.78 14.99 0.15
N ARG A 75 -3.06 15.60 -0.80
CA ARG A 75 -2.81 15.13 -2.16
C ARG A 75 -1.82 13.95 -2.23
N GLY A 76 -2.14 12.83 -1.60
CA GLY A 76 -1.31 11.62 -1.61
C GLY A 76 -2.10 10.37 -2.03
N HIS A 77 -1.56 9.60 -2.99
CA HIS A 77 -2.21 8.39 -3.52
C HIS A 77 -2.34 7.22 -2.54
N ASN A 78 -1.75 7.31 -1.34
CA ASN A 78 -1.70 6.19 -0.39
C ASN A 78 -2.50 6.45 0.90
N ASP A 79 -3.31 7.51 0.98
CA ASP A 79 -3.98 7.87 2.24
C ASP A 79 -5.01 6.82 2.69
N LEU A 80 -5.68 6.15 1.76
CA LEU A 80 -6.58 5.03 2.07
C LEU A 80 -5.81 3.82 2.63
N GLU A 81 -4.72 3.41 1.97
CA GLU A 81 -3.86 2.31 2.42
C GLU A 81 -3.26 2.61 3.80
N LEU A 82 -2.79 3.83 4.00
CA LEU A 82 -2.29 4.31 5.29
C LEU A 82 -3.37 4.28 6.36
N ALA A 83 -4.60 4.68 6.03
CA ALA A 83 -5.74 4.64 6.93
C ALA A 83 -6.06 3.21 7.36
N ASP A 84 -6.07 2.26 6.41
CA ASP A 84 -6.37 0.86 6.64
C ASP A 84 -5.29 0.19 7.51
N ILE A 85 -4.00 0.41 7.19
CA ILE A 85 -2.90 -0.06 8.02
C ILE A 85 -2.97 0.56 9.42
N ALA A 86 -3.30 1.85 9.53
CA ALA A 86 -3.44 2.52 10.81
C ALA A 86 -4.62 1.98 11.63
N TYR A 87 -5.74 1.68 10.98
CA TYR A 87 -6.91 1.03 11.57
C TYR A 87 -6.51 -0.32 12.17
N ASP A 88 -5.86 -1.20 11.40
CA ASP A 88 -5.47 -2.53 11.85
C ASP A 88 -4.46 -2.49 12.99
N LEU A 89 -3.45 -1.61 12.88
CA LEU A 89 -2.47 -1.40 13.94
C LEU A 89 -3.11 -0.88 15.23
N THR A 90 -4.13 -0.02 15.13
CA THR A 90 -4.82 0.51 16.31
C THR A 90 -5.74 -0.53 16.92
N LYS A 91 -6.53 -1.21 16.10
CA LYS A 91 -7.39 -2.33 16.52
C LYS A 91 -6.56 -3.37 17.27
N ALA A 92 -5.44 -3.81 16.70
CA ALA A 92 -4.54 -4.78 17.33
C ALA A 92 -4.05 -4.34 18.72
N LYS A 93 -3.82 -3.04 18.96
CA LYS A 93 -3.41 -2.50 20.26
C LYS A 93 -4.46 -2.66 21.35
N PHE A 94 -5.74 -2.68 21.01
CA PHE A 94 -6.81 -2.77 22.01
C PHE A 94 -7.57 -4.09 21.99
N THR A 95 -7.34 -4.97 21.01
CA THR A 95 -8.01 -6.28 20.92
C THR A 95 -7.09 -7.47 21.20
N SER A 96 -5.77 -7.31 21.06
CA SER A 96 -4.84 -8.45 21.13
C SER A 96 -4.51 -8.82 22.58
N LEU A 97 -5.22 -9.80 23.13
CA LEU A 97 -4.89 -10.41 24.42
C LEU A 97 -4.13 -11.72 24.20
N PRO A 98 -2.82 -11.77 24.49
CA PRO A 98 -2.00 -12.94 24.17
C PRO A 98 -2.33 -14.11 25.11
N ASN A 99 -2.71 -15.26 24.54
CA ASN A 99 -2.92 -16.50 25.29
C ASN A 99 -1.55 -17.10 25.69
N PRO A 100 -1.26 -17.27 27.00
CA PRO A 100 0.03 -17.79 27.48
C PRO A 100 0.41 -19.16 26.89
N GLU A 101 -0.56 -20.05 26.65
CA GLU A 101 -0.32 -21.38 26.10
C GLU A 101 0.26 -21.28 24.68
N LYS A 102 -0.30 -20.38 23.85
CA LYS A 102 0.14 -20.16 22.46
C LYS A 102 1.50 -19.47 22.37
N ILE A 103 1.89 -18.68 23.38
CA ILE A 103 3.21 -18.01 23.42
C ILE A 103 4.33 -19.04 23.59
N SER A 104 4.11 -20.07 24.42
CA SER A 104 5.10 -21.13 24.67
C SER A 104 5.44 -21.94 23.42
N ALA A 105 4.44 -22.21 22.57
CA ALA A 105 4.61 -22.91 21.30
C ALA A 105 5.24 -22.02 20.21
N ALA A 106 4.87 -20.74 20.15
CA ALA A 106 5.41 -19.81 19.15
C ALA A 106 6.89 -19.49 19.39
N ASN A 107 7.32 -19.35 20.65
CA ASN A 107 8.72 -19.08 20.99
C ASN A 107 9.69 -20.23 20.63
N LYS A 108 9.19 -21.46 20.43
CA LYS A 108 9.99 -22.58 19.89
C LYS A 108 10.29 -22.40 18.39
N LYS A 109 9.45 -21.68 17.63
CA LYS A 109 9.72 -21.30 16.23
C LYS A 109 10.48 -19.98 16.19
N LYS A 110 11.80 -20.05 16.41
CA LYS A 110 12.79 -18.97 16.63
C LYS A 110 12.83 -17.75 15.65
N ASN A 111 11.97 -17.63 14.65
CA ASN A 111 12.14 -16.63 13.58
C ASN A 111 11.07 -15.55 13.44
N MET A 112 10.03 -15.48 14.28
CA MET A 112 9.09 -14.35 14.24
C MET A 112 9.64 -13.15 15.03
N LYS A 113 10.35 -12.25 14.32
CA LYS A 113 11.05 -11.05 14.83
C LYS A 113 10.16 -9.93 15.40
N GLN A 114 8.86 -10.12 15.63
CA GLN A 114 8.02 -9.07 16.24
C GLN A 114 7.23 -9.60 17.44
N PRO A 115 7.41 -9.02 18.65
CA PRO A 115 6.54 -9.33 19.77
C PRO A 115 5.11 -8.96 19.40
N ARG A 116 4.18 -9.92 19.56
CA ARG A 116 2.75 -9.68 19.34
C ARG A 116 2.29 -8.54 20.24
N THR A 117 1.52 -7.61 19.68
CA THR A 117 0.89 -6.53 20.42
C THR A 117 0.06 -7.09 21.59
N ASN A 118 0.17 -6.49 22.77
CA ASN A 118 -0.55 -6.91 23.98
C ASN A 118 -1.39 -5.73 24.50
N CYS A 119 -2.71 -5.89 24.47
CA CYS A 119 -3.65 -4.81 24.82
C CYS A 119 -3.54 -4.37 26.28
N ARG A 120 -3.09 -5.26 27.18
CA ARG A 120 -2.95 -4.97 28.62
C ARG A 120 -2.02 -3.78 28.89
N TYR A 121 -1.01 -3.55 28.04
CA TYR A 121 -0.11 -2.41 28.23
C TYR A 121 -0.81 -1.07 28.01
N TYR A 122 -1.70 -0.99 27.02
CA TYR A 122 -2.47 0.21 26.71
C TYR A 122 -3.54 0.46 27.77
N PHE A 123 -4.23 -0.60 28.19
CA PHE A 123 -5.18 -0.54 29.29
C PHE A 123 -4.52 -0.17 30.63
N LYS A 124 -3.31 -0.66 30.91
CA LYS A 124 -2.54 -0.28 32.11
C LYS A 124 -2.13 1.19 32.09
N ALA A 125 -1.76 1.73 30.92
CA ALA A 125 -1.47 3.16 30.77
C ALA A 125 -2.72 4.01 31.01
N PHE A 126 -3.88 3.58 30.49
CA PHE A 126 -5.17 4.19 30.78
C PHE A 126 -5.49 4.16 32.29
N LEU A 127 -5.41 2.98 32.91
CA LEU A 127 -5.75 2.79 34.32
C LEU A 127 -4.87 3.68 35.21
N LYS A 128 -3.56 3.72 34.96
CA LYS A 128 -2.65 4.62 35.67
C LYS A 128 -3.09 6.09 35.54
N HIS A 129 -3.32 6.55 34.32
CA HIS A 129 -3.71 7.94 34.06
C HIS A 129 -5.03 8.34 34.73
N ILE A 130 -6.03 7.46 34.68
CA ILE A 130 -7.33 7.77 35.28
C ILE A 130 -7.27 7.72 36.81
N THR A 131 -6.57 6.75 37.41
CA THR A 131 -6.39 6.68 38.86
C THR A 131 -5.65 7.91 39.40
N ASP A 132 -4.62 8.38 38.70
CA ASP A 132 -3.88 9.59 39.10
C ASP A 132 -4.77 10.84 39.00
N ASN A 133 -5.58 10.96 37.93
CA ASN A 133 -6.51 12.08 37.76
C ASN A 133 -7.62 12.09 38.83
N LEU A 134 -8.21 10.92 39.15
CA LEU A 134 -9.28 10.81 40.15
C LEU A 134 -8.78 11.06 41.58
N LYS A 135 -7.51 10.78 41.87
CA LYS A 135 -6.89 11.18 43.15
C LYS A 135 -6.83 12.69 43.31
N THR A 136 -6.54 13.41 42.22
CA THR A 136 -6.48 14.88 42.23
C THR A 136 -7.86 15.54 42.17
N ASN A 137 -8.82 14.91 41.47
CA ASN A 137 -10.16 15.44 41.22
C ASN A 137 -11.20 14.37 41.55
N GLN A 138 -11.50 14.18 42.84
CA GLN A 138 -12.48 13.19 43.25
C GLN A 138 -13.86 13.50 42.64
N PRO A 139 -14.46 12.57 41.87
CA PRO A 139 -15.74 12.81 41.24
C PRO A 139 -16.86 12.78 42.28
N ILE A 140 -17.83 13.68 42.12
CA ILE A 140 -18.99 13.77 43.02
C ILE A 140 -19.91 12.54 42.88
N SER A 141 -19.87 11.83 41.74
CA SER A 141 -20.74 10.67 41.49
C SER A 141 -20.09 9.62 40.57
N LYS A 142 -20.59 8.38 40.64
CA LYS A 142 -20.17 7.27 39.75
C LYS A 142 -20.40 7.56 38.27
N ILE A 143 -21.48 8.26 37.93
CA ILE A 143 -21.77 8.66 36.54
C ILE A 143 -20.69 9.64 36.04
N LYS A 144 -20.25 10.55 36.90
CA LYS A 144 -19.20 11.50 36.55
C LYS A 144 -17.85 10.79 36.37
N GLU A 145 -17.55 9.82 37.22
CA GLU A 145 -16.36 8.96 37.08
C GLU A 145 -16.35 8.23 35.72
N GLU A 146 -17.45 7.55 35.38
CA GLU A 146 -17.60 6.83 34.11
C GLU A 146 -17.40 7.76 32.90
N TYR A 147 -17.95 8.97 32.96
CA TYR A 147 -17.78 9.98 31.91
C TYR A 147 -16.31 10.42 31.74
N ILE A 148 -15.60 10.68 32.85
CA ILE A 148 -14.17 11.07 32.82
C ILE A 148 -13.34 9.91 32.26
N ALA A 149 -13.62 8.69 32.69
CA ALA A 149 -12.97 7.47 32.21
C ALA A 149 -13.19 7.26 30.69
N ALA A 150 -14.43 7.39 30.21
CA ALA A 150 -14.77 7.29 28.80
C ALA A 150 -14.01 8.32 27.94
N ARG A 151 -13.98 9.59 28.38
CA ARG A 151 -13.23 10.67 27.72
C ARG A 151 -11.73 10.39 27.64
N ALA A 152 -11.14 9.92 28.74
CA ALA A 152 -9.73 9.56 28.79
C ALA A 152 -9.39 8.38 27.85
N MET A 153 -10.24 7.35 27.82
CA MET A 153 -10.08 6.20 26.92
C MET A 153 -10.18 6.63 25.46
N GLN A 154 -11.18 7.45 25.11
CA GLN A 154 -11.32 8.01 23.77
C GLN A 154 -10.07 8.79 23.34
N GLY A 155 -9.56 9.68 24.20
CA GLY A 155 -8.34 10.44 23.93
C GLY A 155 -7.11 9.54 23.71
N LEU A 156 -6.99 8.47 24.49
CA LEU A 156 -5.93 7.47 24.33
C LEU A 156 -6.00 6.76 22.98
N VAL A 157 -7.20 6.32 22.56
CA VAL A 157 -7.40 5.65 21.26
C VAL A 157 -7.05 6.59 20.10
N ILE A 158 -7.49 7.86 20.14
CA ILE A 158 -7.15 8.87 19.11
C ILE A 158 -5.64 9.04 19.01
N ARG A 159 -4.94 9.19 20.14
CA ARG A 159 -3.48 9.33 20.16
C ARG A 159 -2.79 8.12 19.55
N HIS A 160 -3.23 6.91 19.89
CA HIS A 160 -2.66 5.69 19.32
C HIS A 160 -2.99 5.49 17.83
N PHE A 161 -4.13 5.98 17.36
CA PHE A 161 -4.46 6.02 15.93
C PHE A 161 -3.49 6.93 15.17
N ASN A 162 -3.20 8.12 15.68
CA ASN A 162 -2.19 9.01 15.09
C ASN A 162 -0.80 8.38 15.06
N PHE A 163 -0.39 7.69 16.13
CA PHE A 163 0.86 6.92 16.13
C PHE A 163 0.83 5.75 15.13
N SER A 164 -0.31 5.10 14.93
CA SER A 164 -0.47 4.07 13.91
C SER A 164 -0.35 4.62 12.50
N ILE A 165 -0.83 5.84 12.22
CA ILE A 165 -0.63 6.52 10.94
C ILE A 165 0.86 6.75 10.69
N ILE A 166 1.60 7.24 11.68
CA ILE A 166 3.04 7.46 11.55
C ILE A 166 3.76 6.12 11.28
N GLU A 167 3.37 5.04 11.97
CA GLU A 167 3.94 3.71 11.75
C GLU A 167 3.55 3.14 10.38
N ALA A 168 2.31 3.37 9.91
CA ALA A 168 1.86 3.00 8.57
C ALA A 168 2.71 3.71 7.51
N LYS A 169 2.90 5.03 7.64
CA LYS A 169 3.78 5.83 6.77
C LYS A 169 5.19 5.29 6.71
N ARG A 170 5.72 4.83 7.85
CA ARG A 170 7.05 4.20 7.90
C ARG A 170 7.10 2.83 7.24
N LYS A 171 6.02 2.04 7.33
CA LYS A 171 5.95 0.69 6.75
C LYS A 171 5.77 0.73 5.23
N THR A 172 4.94 1.62 4.72
CA THR A 172 4.67 1.76 3.28
C THR A 172 5.77 2.54 2.56
N ASN A 173 6.59 3.31 3.29
CA ASN A 173 7.71 4.01 2.70
C ASN A 173 8.88 3.06 2.41
N HIS A 174 8.87 2.53 1.19
CA HIS A 174 9.91 1.65 0.66
C HIS A 174 11.29 2.30 0.61
N PHE A 175 11.37 3.64 0.61
CA PHE A 175 12.62 4.38 0.53
C PHE A 175 13.28 4.59 1.89
N TRP A 176 12.64 4.23 3.01
CA TRP A 176 13.20 4.48 4.34
C TRP A 176 13.41 3.17 5.10
N SER A 177 14.44 3.13 5.93
CA SER A 177 14.74 1.96 6.77
C SER A 177 15.20 2.38 8.16
N ARG A 178 14.95 1.49 9.13
CA ARG A 178 15.46 1.65 10.49
C ARG A 178 16.98 1.54 10.49
N TYR A 179 17.63 2.45 11.18
CA TYR A 179 19.06 2.46 11.44
C TYR A 179 19.30 2.65 12.93
N TYR A 180 20.11 1.77 13.52
CA TYR A 180 20.54 1.90 14.91
C TYR A 180 21.85 2.68 14.92
N TRP A 181 21.81 3.87 15.52
CA TRP A 181 22.97 4.72 15.68
C TRP A 181 23.53 4.57 17.09
N ASP A 182 24.79 4.13 17.18
CA ASP A 182 25.51 3.99 18.44
C ASP A 182 26.14 5.33 18.83
N ILE A 183 25.79 5.84 20.01
CA ILE A 183 26.32 7.08 20.60
C ILE A 183 26.72 6.75 22.04
N ASN A 184 28.01 6.85 22.37
CA ASN A 184 28.53 6.66 23.74
C ASN A 184 28.07 5.35 24.42
N SER A 185 28.02 4.25 23.67
CA SER A 185 27.53 2.91 24.09
C SER A 185 26.01 2.74 24.18
N ASP A 186 25.25 3.82 24.03
CA ASP A 186 23.79 3.76 23.91
C ASP A 186 23.37 3.67 22.43
N LYS A 187 22.17 3.11 22.19
CA LYS A 187 21.65 2.89 20.83
C LYS A 187 20.34 3.64 20.64
N ILE A 188 20.28 4.46 19.60
CA ILE A 188 19.03 5.08 19.15
C ILE A 188 18.60 4.52 17.81
N CYS A 189 17.31 4.16 17.69
CA CYS A 189 16.74 3.73 16.41
C CYS A 189 16.07 4.92 15.72
N VAL A 190 16.62 5.31 14.57
CA VAL A 190 16.09 6.37 13.69
C VAL A 190 15.73 5.81 12.31
N TRP A 191 14.96 6.55 11.53
CA TRP A 191 14.65 6.21 10.15
C TRP A 191 15.48 7.07 9.21
N LEU A 192 16.12 6.44 8.22
CA LEU A 192 16.94 7.09 7.20
C LEU A 192 16.65 6.49 5.83
N PRO A 193 16.92 7.21 4.72
CA PRO A 193 16.81 6.70 3.37
C PRO A 193 17.57 5.38 3.18
N LYS A 194 16.96 4.45 2.44
CA LYS A 194 17.53 3.15 2.08
C LYS A 194 18.70 3.29 1.12
N SER A 195 18.67 4.32 0.27
CA SER A 195 19.74 4.69 -0.65
C SER A 195 21.08 4.92 0.05
N LEU A 196 21.06 5.48 1.27
CA LEU A 196 22.28 5.70 2.05
C LEU A 196 22.82 4.39 2.65
N LYS A 197 24.11 4.13 2.43
CA LYS A 197 24.85 3.02 3.05
C LYS A 197 25.11 3.28 4.53
N GLY A 198 25.39 2.23 5.30
CA GLY A 198 25.54 2.32 6.76
C GLY A 198 26.61 3.30 7.25
N ARG A 199 27.70 3.48 6.49
CA ARG A 199 28.76 4.47 6.78
C ARG A 199 28.28 5.90 6.53
N GLU A 200 27.65 6.15 5.39
CA GLU A 200 27.11 7.46 4.99
C GLU A 200 26.04 7.93 5.98
N ARG A 201 25.16 7.02 6.41
CA ARG A 201 24.17 7.29 7.47
C ARG A 201 24.84 7.80 8.75
N ARG A 202 25.90 7.14 9.19
CA ARG A 202 26.64 7.52 10.40
C ARG A 202 27.31 8.88 10.25
N GLU A 203 28.00 9.10 9.15
CA GLU A 203 28.70 10.36 8.87
C GLU A 203 27.73 11.53 8.76
N TRP A 204 26.59 11.32 8.07
CA TRP A 204 25.54 12.31 7.97
C TRP A 204 24.96 12.68 9.34
N LEU A 205 24.65 11.67 10.18
CA LEU A 205 24.12 11.88 11.53
C LEU A 205 25.11 12.67 12.40
N LYS A 206 26.40 12.28 12.40
CA LYS A 206 27.45 13.00 13.14
C LYS A 206 27.61 14.45 12.67
N LYS A 207 27.48 14.71 11.36
CA LYS A 207 27.61 16.04 10.78
C LYS A 207 26.41 16.95 11.08
N ASN A 208 25.21 16.39 11.20
CA ASN A 208 23.97 17.17 11.25
C ASN A 208 23.31 17.23 12.62
N ILE A 209 23.65 16.31 13.53
CA ILE A 209 23.09 16.23 14.87
C ILE A 209 24.20 16.56 15.88
N ASN A 210 24.15 17.79 16.39
CA ASN A 210 25.10 18.26 17.39
C ASN A 210 24.71 17.74 18.78
N ASN A 211 25.69 17.23 19.52
CA ASN A 211 25.61 16.81 20.93
C ASN A 211 24.36 16.00 21.28
N PRO A 212 24.15 14.81 20.67
CA PRO A 212 22.97 14.01 20.96
C PRO A 212 22.97 13.50 22.41
N ASP A 213 21.89 13.75 23.15
CA ASP A 213 21.71 13.27 24.54
C ASP A 213 20.55 12.27 24.63
N LEU A 214 20.90 10.99 24.59
CA LEU A 214 19.93 9.89 24.59
C LEU A 214 19.16 9.72 25.91
N LYS A 215 19.55 10.43 26.98
CA LYS A 215 18.82 10.42 28.24
C LYS A 215 17.60 11.35 28.21
N GLN A 216 17.54 12.28 27.26
CA GLN A 216 16.38 13.15 27.12
C GLN A 216 15.23 12.41 26.40
N PRO A 217 14.01 12.42 26.96
CA PRO A 217 12.89 11.64 26.43
C PRO A 217 12.44 12.07 25.02
N GLU A 218 12.68 13.33 24.66
CA GLU A 218 12.28 13.91 23.36
C GLU A 218 13.39 13.85 22.30
N GLU A 219 14.60 13.40 22.67
CA GLU A 219 15.77 13.46 21.80
C GLU A 219 15.56 12.67 20.51
N LYS A 220 14.91 11.51 20.62
CA LYS A 220 14.57 10.69 19.46
C LYS A 220 13.67 11.42 18.47
N GLU A 221 12.68 12.16 18.97
CA GLU A 221 11.75 12.91 18.15
C GLU A 221 12.44 14.12 17.52
N ARG A 222 13.30 14.81 18.28
CA ARG A 222 14.15 15.89 17.77
C ARG A 222 15.04 15.44 16.63
N ILE A 223 15.78 14.34 16.82
CA ILE A 223 16.67 13.78 15.80
C ILE A 223 15.88 13.38 14.55
N GLN A 224 14.74 12.69 14.72
CA GLN A 224 13.93 12.30 13.57
C GLN A 224 13.37 13.52 12.83
N THR A 225 13.00 14.58 13.54
CA THR A 225 12.51 15.84 12.93
C THR A 225 13.61 16.50 12.10
N ILE A 226 14.85 16.53 12.59
CA ILE A 226 15.99 17.07 11.83
C ILE A 226 16.25 16.25 10.57
N ILE A 227 16.18 14.91 10.66
CA ILE A 227 16.32 14.02 9.50
C ILE A 227 15.21 14.33 8.49
N ASP A 228 13.96 14.37 8.94
CA ASP A 228 12.79 14.60 8.09
C ASP A 228 12.80 15.99 7.42
N GLN A 229 13.43 16.99 8.04
CA GLN A 229 13.58 18.34 7.49
C GLN A 229 14.73 18.45 6.49
N LYS A 230 15.88 17.83 6.78
CA LYS A 230 17.11 18.01 5.98
C LYS A 230 17.27 17.01 4.86
N MET A 231 16.65 15.83 4.95
CA MET A 231 16.71 14.84 3.89
C MET A 231 15.51 14.97 2.97
N ILE A 232 15.76 15.01 1.66
CA ILE A 232 14.72 14.95 0.65
C ILE A 232 14.00 13.62 0.83
N LYS A 233 12.68 13.67 1.03
CA LYS A 233 11.85 12.47 1.07
C LYS A 233 11.77 11.93 -0.35
N GLU A 234 12.57 10.90 -0.62
CA GLU A 234 12.39 10.04 -1.79
C GLU A 234 10.93 9.62 -1.84
N ARG A 235 10.28 9.95 -2.95
CA ARG A 235 8.88 9.65 -3.24
C ARG A 235 8.81 9.09 -4.64
N PHE A 236 7.83 8.24 -4.90
CA PHE A 236 7.47 7.93 -6.27
C PHE A 236 6.98 9.22 -6.93
N VAL A 237 7.65 9.64 -7.98
CA VAL A 237 7.21 10.76 -8.82
C VAL A 237 6.22 10.18 -9.83
N ARG A 238 5.04 10.78 -9.96
CA ARG A 238 4.09 10.37 -11.01
C ARG A 238 4.68 10.73 -12.37
N PHE A 239 4.47 9.89 -13.38
CA PHE A 239 4.85 10.20 -14.76
C PHE A 239 4.33 11.58 -15.22
N SER A 240 3.09 11.92 -14.85
CA SER A 240 2.48 13.22 -15.13
C SER A 240 3.09 14.42 -14.39
N GLU A 241 3.81 14.19 -13.28
CA GLU A 241 4.56 15.24 -12.58
C GLU A 241 5.94 15.45 -13.18
N VAL A 242 6.48 14.44 -13.89
CA VAL A 242 7.73 14.56 -14.66
C VAL A 242 7.50 15.42 -15.90
N GLU A 243 6.34 15.31 -16.55
CA GLU A 243 6.00 16.11 -17.75
C GLU A 243 5.77 17.61 -17.48
N ASN A 244 5.43 17.99 -16.23
CA ASN A 244 5.11 19.37 -15.85
C ASN A 244 6.18 20.05 -14.99
N GLY A 245 7.26 19.34 -14.66
CA GLY A 245 8.37 19.89 -13.89
C GLY A 245 9.36 20.62 -14.81
N THR A 246 9.59 21.91 -14.56
CA THR A 246 10.75 22.62 -15.12
C THR A 246 12.01 21.82 -14.75
N GLU A 247 12.68 21.25 -15.74
CA GLU A 247 13.87 20.41 -15.55
C GLU A 247 14.88 21.14 -14.66
N PRO A 248 15.19 20.65 -13.43
CA PRO A 248 16.37 21.10 -12.75
C PRO A 248 17.56 20.46 -13.45
N GLU A 249 18.44 21.30 -13.99
CA GLU A 249 19.78 20.97 -14.50
C GLU A 249 20.49 20.02 -13.53
N THR A 250 20.30 18.72 -13.72
CA THR A 250 21.03 17.69 -13.00
C THR A 250 21.46 16.67 -14.02
N SER A 251 22.78 16.63 -14.17
CA SER A 251 23.58 15.77 -15.02
C SER A 251 22.95 14.40 -15.27
N SER A 252 22.97 14.01 -16.54
CA SER A 252 22.73 12.65 -17.04
C SER A 252 23.30 11.57 -16.11
N PHE A 253 22.45 11.10 -15.20
CA PHE A 253 22.67 9.90 -14.38
C PHE A 253 21.99 8.68 -15.05
N TRP A 254 21.34 8.90 -16.21
CA TRP A 254 20.63 7.89 -17.01
C TRP A 254 21.48 7.29 -18.14
N SER A 255 22.82 7.34 -18.06
CA SER A 255 23.64 6.58 -19.00
C SER A 255 23.55 5.07 -18.68
N ASP A 256 22.69 4.39 -19.43
CA ASP A 256 22.91 3.06 -20.02
C ASP A 256 22.66 1.78 -19.20
N SER A 257 22.13 1.80 -17.97
CA SER A 257 21.98 0.53 -17.19
C SER A 257 20.58 0.10 -16.75
N ASP A 258 19.54 0.92 -16.89
CA ASP A 258 18.20 0.58 -16.33
C ASP A 258 17.19 -0.01 -17.33
N GLU A 259 17.63 -0.36 -18.54
CA GLU A 259 16.78 -1.01 -19.55
C GLU A 259 16.51 -2.52 -19.30
N GLU A 260 17.06 -3.08 -18.21
CA GLU A 260 17.16 -4.53 -18.01
C GLU A 260 16.18 -5.16 -17.01
N MET A 261 15.40 -4.39 -16.22
CA MET A 261 14.42 -4.96 -15.25
C MET A 261 12.95 -4.59 -15.48
N GLY A 262 12.63 -3.72 -16.44
CA GLY A 262 11.25 -3.44 -16.83
C GLY A 262 10.77 -4.42 -17.89
N ILE A 263 9.67 -5.14 -17.65
CA ILE A 263 8.98 -5.90 -18.70
C ILE A 263 8.50 -4.87 -19.75
N CYS A 264 9.28 -4.67 -20.81
CA CYS A 264 8.91 -3.78 -21.89
C CYS A 264 7.87 -4.48 -22.78
N LEU A 265 6.71 -3.85 -22.98
CA LEU A 265 5.64 -4.37 -23.84
C LEU A 265 6.17 -4.68 -25.24
N ALA A 266 6.97 -3.77 -25.81
CA ALA A 266 7.57 -3.95 -27.13
C ALA A 266 8.49 -5.18 -27.18
N LYS A 267 9.37 -5.37 -26.17
CA LYS A 267 10.24 -6.55 -26.06
C LYS A 267 9.42 -7.85 -25.91
N THR A 268 8.33 -7.81 -25.14
CA THR A 268 7.44 -8.97 -24.93
C THR A 268 6.72 -9.37 -26.23
N VAL A 269 6.14 -8.40 -26.93
CA VAL A 269 5.47 -8.60 -28.22
C VAL A 269 6.46 -9.09 -29.28
N ALA A 270 7.66 -8.50 -29.34
CA ALA A 270 8.72 -8.90 -30.26
C ALA A 270 9.16 -10.35 -30.03
N ASN A 271 9.38 -10.75 -28.76
CA ASN A 271 9.78 -12.10 -28.41
C ASN A 271 8.69 -13.13 -28.74
N GLU A 272 7.42 -12.86 -28.43
CA GLU A 272 6.31 -13.76 -28.76
C GLU A 272 6.15 -13.95 -30.27
N LYS A 273 6.24 -12.86 -31.06
CA LYS A 273 6.13 -12.94 -32.53
C LYS A 273 7.30 -13.66 -33.17
N ALA A 274 8.52 -13.39 -32.71
CA ALA A 274 9.71 -14.07 -33.21
C ALA A 274 9.67 -15.58 -32.92
N ALA A 275 9.30 -15.98 -31.70
CA ALA A 275 9.14 -17.39 -31.34
C ALA A 275 8.07 -18.11 -32.20
N ASN A 276 7.08 -17.37 -32.70
CA ASN A 276 6.02 -17.87 -33.57
C ASN A 276 6.22 -17.50 -35.05
N ILE A 277 7.44 -17.18 -35.49
CA ILE A 277 7.70 -16.66 -36.85
C ILE A 277 7.14 -17.55 -37.95
N LYS A 278 7.17 -18.88 -37.77
CA LYS A 278 6.64 -19.87 -38.73
C LYS A 278 5.14 -19.73 -39.02
N LYS A 279 4.39 -19.07 -38.14
CA LYS A 279 2.95 -18.79 -38.32
C LYS A 279 2.69 -17.47 -39.05
N LEU A 280 3.72 -16.67 -39.30
CA LEU A 280 3.60 -15.38 -39.99
C LEU A 280 3.61 -15.56 -41.50
N ARG A 281 3.35 -14.50 -42.27
CA ARG A 281 3.38 -14.57 -43.74
C ARG A 281 4.81 -14.79 -44.25
N ARG A 282 4.98 -15.47 -45.39
CA ARG A 282 6.30 -15.78 -45.99
C ARG A 282 7.23 -14.56 -46.10
N SER A 283 6.70 -13.40 -46.45
CA SER A 283 7.48 -12.15 -46.55
C SER A 283 8.01 -11.65 -45.19
N ILE A 284 7.29 -11.88 -44.10
CA ILE A 284 7.74 -11.59 -42.74
C ILE A 284 8.66 -12.70 -42.22
N GLN A 285 8.37 -13.97 -42.54
CA GLN A 285 9.25 -15.10 -42.22
C GLN A 285 10.66 -14.92 -42.78
N ALA A 286 10.77 -14.37 -43.99
CA ALA A 286 12.04 -14.14 -44.67
C ALA A 286 12.99 -13.17 -43.91
N LEU A 287 12.49 -12.40 -42.95
CA LEU A 287 13.33 -11.55 -42.10
C LEU A 287 14.20 -12.38 -41.15
N GLY A 288 13.72 -13.54 -40.68
CA GLY A 288 14.32 -14.28 -39.58
C GLY A 288 13.96 -13.69 -38.20
N GLU A 289 14.23 -14.46 -37.15
CA GLU A 289 13.77 -14.12 -35.79
C GLU A 289 14.38 -12.82 -35.26
N ASP A 290 15.70 -12.62 -35.43
CA ASP A 290 16.40 -11.46 -34.87
C ASP A 290 15.99 -10.16 -35.55
N LYS A 291 15.97 -10.13 -36.89
CA LYS A 291 15.53 -8.95 -37.65
C LYS A 291 14.05 -8.66 -37.42
N LEU A 292 13.22 -9.67 -37.18
CA LEU A 292 11.81 -9.46 -36.83
C LEU A 292 11.66 -8.80 -35.46
N LYS A 293 12.49 -9.16 -34.47
CA LYS A 293 12.49 -8.48 -33.16
C LYS A 293 12.89 -7.02 -33.32
N GLU A 294 14.00 -6.76 -34.00
CA GLU A 294 14.49 -5.42 -34.28
C GLU A 294 13.42 -4.59 -35.03
N PHE A 295 12.77 -5.20 -36.02
CA PHE A 295 11.69 -4.58 -36.78
C PHE A 295 10.53 -4.14 -35.89
N ILE A 296 10.05 -5.03 -35.01
CA ILE A 296 8.95 -4.71 -34.09
C ILE A 296 9.36 -3.62 -33.09
N LEU A 297 10.56 -3.72 -32.50
CA LEU A 297 11.05 -2.71 -31.57
C LEU A 297 11.15 -1.34 -32.24
N CYS A 298 11.65 -1.29 -33.48
CA CYS A 298 11.75 -0.05 -34.24
C CYS A 298 10.36 0.55 -34.55
N VAL A 299 9.35 -0.29 -34.82
CA VAL A 299 7.96 0.18 -34.98
C VAL A 299 7.46 0.85 -33.70
N PHE A 300 7.64 0.22 -32.53
CA PHE A 300 7.21 0.81 -31.26
C PHE A 300 7.94 2.12 -30.95
N ASP A 301 9.26 2.14 -31.14
CA ASP A 301 10.13 3.29 -30.91
C ASP A 301 9.72 4.50 -31.78
N ASN A 302 9.45 4.28 -33.07
CA ASN A 302 9.03 5.33 -34.00
C ASN A 302 7.63 5.87 -33.68
N ILE A 303 6.75 5.06 -33.08
CA ILE A 303 5.44 5.53 -32.62
C ILE A 303 5.60 6.39 -31.37
N SER A 304 6.45 5.99 -30.42
CA SER A 304 6.69 6.79 -29.22
C SER A 304 7.40 8.11 -29.52
N SER A 305 8.27 8.16 -30.52
CA SER A 305 8.95 9.40 -30.93
C SER A 305 8.08 10.34 -31.77
N GLY A 306 6.94 9.87 -32.29
CA GLY A 306 6.09 10.64 -33.20
C GLY A 306 6.60 10.72 -34.65
N ASP A 307 7.76 10.14 -34.95
CA ASP A 307 8.39 10.14 -36.28
C ASP A 307 7.94 8.94 -37.15
N PHE A 308 6.70 8.49 -36.98
CA PHE A 308 6.24 7.25 -37.59
C PHE A 308 5.94 7.40 -39.09
N SER A 309 6.79 6.78 -39.93
CA SER A 309 6.58 6.67 -41.38
C SER A 309 6.64 5.22 -41.86
N ASP A 310 5.48 4.64 -42.13
CA ASP A 310 5.31 3.27 -42.65
C ASP A 310 6.23 2.98 -43.85
N GLY A 311 6.39 3.96 -44.75
CA GLY A 311 7.17 3.79 -45.97
C GLY A 311 8.68 3.69 -45.72
N ILE A 312 9.20 4.50 -44.78
CA ILE A 312 10.63 4.51 -44.43
C ILE A 312 10.99 3.21 -43.69
N LEU A 313 10.17 2.81 -42.71
CA LEU A 313 10.39 1.57 -41.97
C LEU A 313 10.26 0.33 -42.87
N ALA A 314 9.27 0.30 -43.77
CA ALA A 314 9.13 -0.81 -44.72
C ALA A 314 10.39 -0.98 -45.58
N LYS A 315 10.91 0.14 -46.11
CA LYS A 315 12.14 0.15 -46.91
C LYS A 315 13.36 -0.29 -46.10
N LYS A 316 13.49 0.18 -44.85
CA LYS A 316 14.61 -0.16 -43.94
C LYS A 316 14.72 -1.66 -43.72
N PHE A 317 13.61 -2.36 -43.55
CA PHE A 317 13.58 -3.81 -43.30
C PHE A 317 13.36 -4.64 -44.57
N GLY A 318 13.36 -4.04 -45.75
CA GLY A 318 13.21 -4.76 -47.03
C GLY A 318 11.83 -5.39 -47.23
N VAL A 319 10.79 -4.89 -46.56
CA VAL A 319 9.41 -5.36 -46.73
C VAL A 319 8.63 -4.41 -47.65
N SER A 320 7.73 -4.94 -48.47
CA SER A 320 6.88 -4.09 -49.31
C SER A 320 5.92 -3.26 -48.46
N LYS A 321 5.55 -2.06 -48.92
CA LYS A 321 4.57 -1.19 -48.23
C LYS A 321 3.26 -1.93 -47.90
N ALA A 322 2.77 -2.76 -48.82
CA ALA A 322 1.58 -3.59 -48.61
C ALA A 322 1.78 -4.67 -47.53
N THR A 323 2.98 -5.25 -47.43
CA THR A 323 3.32 -6.20 -46.37
C THR A 323 3.40 -5.51 -45.02
N PHE A 324 4.08 -4.36 -44.96
CA PHE A 324 4.17 -3.54 -43.76
C PHE A 324 2.78 -3.13 -43.27
N SER A 325 1.94 -2.57 -44.15
CA SER A 325 0.59 -2.12 -43.79
C SER A 325 -0.25 -3.22 -43.14
N ARG A 326 -0.19 -4.45 -43.69
CA ARG A 326 -0.92 -5.61 -43.14
C ARG A 326 -0.32 -6.16 -41.84
N PHE A 327 0.97 -5.91 -41.59
CA PHE A 327 1.65 -6.40 -40.41
C PHE A 327 1.61 -5.39 -39.26
N ALA A 328 2.01 -4.14 -39.50
CA ALA A 328 2.22 -3.09 -38.51
C ALA A 328 1.72 -1.70 -38.97
N GLY A 329 0.88 -1.61 -40.00
CA GLY A 329 0.38 -0.33 -40.48
C GLY A 329 -0.35 0.46 -39.40
N SER A 330 -0.28 1.78 -39.44
CA SER A 330 -0.91 2.68 -38.45
C SER A 330 -2.34 3.09 -38.80
N GLN A 331 -2.68 3.10 -40.09
CA GLN A 331 -3.93 3.69 -40.62
C GLN A 331 -5.18 2.79 -40.50
N TRP A 332 -5.09 1.66 -39.80
CA TRP A 332 -6.22 0.72 -39.67
C TRP A 332 -7.32 1.21 -38.74
N PHE A 333 -7.07 2.26 -37.95
CA PHE A 333 -8.09 2.89 -37.10
C PHE A 333 -9.08 3.77 -37.88
N GLU A 334 -8.67 4.29 -39.05
CA GLU A 334 -9.43 5.28 -39.82
C GLU A 334 -10.38 4.65 -40.85
N THR A 335 -10.21 3.36 -41.11
CA THR A 335 -10.98 2.61 -42.10
C THR A 335 -11.54 1.36 -41.41
N ASP A 336 -12.69 0.82 -41.83
CA ASP A 336 -13.20 -0.50 -41.38
C ASP A 336 -12.31 -1.68 -41.87
N SER A 337 -11.01 -1.42 -42.00
CA SER A 337 -9.99 -2.34 -42.43
C SER A 337 -9.67 -3.36 -41.34
N ASN A 338 -9.13 -4.50 -41.79
CA ASN A 338 -8.66 -5.53 -40.90
C ASN A 338 -7.51 -5.04 -40.02
N VAL A 339 -7.55 -5.39 -38.73
CA VAL A 339 -6.50 -5.11 -37.75
C VAL A 339 -5.18 -5.77 -38.21
N PRO A 340 -4.07 -5.03 -38.31
CA PRO A 340 -2.77 -5.60 -38.62
C PRO A 340 -2.27 -6.61 -37.57
N ASP A 341 -1.49 -7.59 -38.03
CA ASP A 341 -1.08 -8.76 -37.23
C ASP A 341 -0.29 -8.40 -35.95
N LEU A 342 0.44 -7.27 -35.94
CA LEU A 342 1.19 -6.77 -34.79
C LEU A 342 0.25 -6.22 -33.72
N TRP A 343 -0.71 -5.37 -34.09
CA TRP A 343 -1.62 -4.70 -33.14
C TRP A 343 -2.55 -5.68 -32.45
N PHE A 344 -3.03 -6.69 -33.17
CA PHE A 344 -3.79 -7.78 -32.56
C PHE A 344 -2.98 -8.53 -31.50
N ASN A 345 -1.70 -8.81 -31.77
CA ASN A 345 -0.80 -9.45 -30.81
C ASN A 345 -0.54 -8.57 -29.59
N THR A 346 -0.34 -7.27 -29.81
CA THR A 346 -0.18 -6.31 -28.74
C THR A 346 -1.40 -6.30 -27.83
N ALA A 347 -2.62 -6.27 -28.38
CA ALA A 347 -3.86 -6.35 -27.60
C ALA A 347 -3.97 -7.67 -26.82
N HIS A 348 -3.53 -8.77 -27.41
CA HIS A 348 -3.52 -10.09 -26.76
C HIS A 348 -2.51 -10.15 -25.60
N VAL A 349 -1.30 -9.60 -25.77
CA VAL A 349 -0.30 -9.48 -24.68
C VAL A 349 -0.83 -8.59 -23.54
N LEU A 350 -1.43 -7.44 -23.89
CA LEU A 350 -2.04 -6.52 -22.93
C LEU A 350 -3.16 -7.20 -22.11
N SER A 351 -3.95 -8.08 -22.72
CA SER A 351 -5.07 -8.75 -22.03
C SER A 351 -4.65 -9.94 -21.17
N LYS A 352 -3.54 -10.60 -21.47
CA LYS A 352 -3.04 -11.79 -20.75
C LYS A 352 -2.12 -11.46 -19.58
N HIS A 353 -1.37 -10.36 -19.65
CA HIS A 353 -0.42 -10.00 -18.59
C HIS A 353 -1.06 -9.04 -17.59
N ASN A 354 -1.20 -9.44 -16.32
CA ASN A 354 -1.90 -8.66 -15.30
C ASN A 354 -1.40 -7.22 -15.18
N ILE A 355 -0.08 -7.02 -15.18
CA ILE A 355 0.55 -5.70 -15.08
C ILE A 355 0.13 -4.80 -16.26
N PHE A 356 0.15 -5.32 -17.49
CA PHE A 356 -0.24 -4.53 -18.67
C PHE A 356 -1.74 -4.27 -18.73
N LYS A 357 -2.55 -5.21 -18.25
CA LYS A 357 -3.99 -5.06 -18.14
C LYS A 357 -4.37 -3.96 -17.15
N GLU A 358 -3.74 -3.91 -15.99
CA GLU A 358 -3.93 -2.86 -14.99
C GLU A 358 -3.58 -1.48 -15.58
N VAL A 359 -2.41 -1.36 -16.22
CA VAL A 359 -2.00 -0.11 -16.88
C VAL A 359 -2.99 0.32 -17.97
N ALA A 360 -3.48 -0.61 -18.80
CA ALA A 360 -4.47 -0.31 -19.83
C ALA A 360 -5.83 0.13 -19.26
N ILE A 361 -6.23 -0.39 -18.09
CA ILE A 361 -7.44 0.04 -17.39
C ILE A 361 -7.25 1.45 -16.81
N GLU A 362 -6.13 1.70 -16.13
CA GLU A 362 -5.83 2.99 -15.48
C GLU A 362 -5.69 4.14 -16.47
N THR A 363 -5.11 3.87 -17.65
CA THR A 363 -4.92 4.84 -18.73
C THR A 363 -6.17 5.03 -19.60
N GLY A 364 -7.24 4.26 -19.35
CA GLY A 364 -8.48 4.36 -20.11
C GLY A 364 -8.45 3.71 -21.50
N PHE A 365 -7.37 3.01 -21.86
CA PHE A 365 -7.21 2.34 -23.17
C PHE A 365 -7.82 0.94 -23.25
N TRP A 366 -8.36 0.41 -22.14
CA TRP A 366 -8.87 -0.96 -22.09
C TRP A 366 -10.01 -1.23 -23.08
N LYS A 367 -10.90 -0.26 -23.32
CA LYS A 367 -11.99 -0.40 -24.30
C LYS A 367 -11.45 -0.61 -25.71
N GLN A 368 -10.39 0.12 -26.08
CA GLN A 368 -9.73 -0.02 -27.37
C GLN A 368 -9.12 -1.42 -27.50
N VAL A 369 -8.45 -1.91 -26.46
CA VAL A 369 -7.89 -3.27 -26.43
C VAL A 369 -8.98 -4.33 -26.66
N GLN A 370 -10.13 -4.21 -25.99
CA GLN A 370 -11.27 -5.12 -26.19
C GLN A 370 -11.78 -5.08 -27.63
N ASN A 371 -11.97 -3.88 -28.19
CA ASN A 371 -12.41 -3.72 -29.58
C ASN A 371 -11.44 -4.36 -30.58
N VAL A 372 -10.13 -4.26 -30.35
CA VAL A 372 -9.12 -4.92 -31.20
C VAL A 372 -9.27 -6.45 -31.14
N LEU A 373 -9.47 -7.00 -29.95
CA LEU A 373 -9.61 -8.45 -29.74
C LEU A 373 -10.88 -8.98 -30.42
N GLU A 374 -12.00 -8.29 -30.26
CA GLU A 374 -13.29 -8.63 -30.90
C GLU A 374 -13.21 -8.60 -32.44
N LYS A 375 -12.55 -7.58 -33.01
CA LYS A 375 -12.34 -7.49 -34.47
C LYS A 375 -11.40 -8.57 -35.00
N GLY A 376 -10.43 -9.02 -34.19
CA GLY A 376 -9.49 -10.06 -34.60
C GLY A 376 -10.08 -11.48 -34.55
N THR A 377 -10.92 -11.80 -33.56
CA THR A 377 -11.59 -13.11 -33.48
C THR A 377 -12.51 -13.36 -34.68
N HIS A 378 -13.26 -12.35 -35.13
CA HIS A 378 -14.09 -12.45 -36.34
C HIS A 378 -13.30 -12.66 -37.65
N ASN A 379 -12.00 -12.38 -37.66
CA ASN A 379 -11.13 -12.55 -38.82
C ASN A 379 -10.38 -13.88 -38.84
N GLU A 380 -10.15 -14.52 -37.69
CA GLU A 380 -9.61 -15.87 -37.63
C GLU A 380 -10.63 -16.91 -38.12
N ASP A 381 -11.91 -16.74 -37.78
CA ASP A 381 -13.01 -17.60 -38.26
C ASP A 381 -13.16 -17.56 -39.79
N LYS A 382 -12.93 -16.39 -40.42
CA LYS A 382 -12.97 -16.24 -41.88
C LYS A 382 -11.75 -16.81 -42.60
N LYS A 383 -10.58 -16.88 -41.94
CA LYS A 383 -9.36 -17.48 -42.52
C LYS A 383 -9.40 -19.00 -42.49
N GLY A 384 -10.09 -19.61 -41.51
CA GLY A 384 -10.32 -21.06 -41.45
C GLY A 384 -11.20 -21.58 -42.59
N SER A 385 -12.13 -20.79 -43.09
CA SER A 385 -13.08 -21.17 -44.15
C SER A 385 -12.56 -21.00 -45.59
N ALA A 386 -11.36 -20.44 -45.79
CA ALA A 386 -10.77 -20.20 -47.11
C ALA A 386 -9.60 -21.16 -47.44
N HIS A 387 -9.37 -22.16 -46.57
CA HIS A 387 -8.38 -23.23 -46.75
C HIS A 387 -9.00 -24.64 -46.76
N GLU A 388 -10.32 -24.73 -46.84
CA GLU A 388 -11.04 -25.80 -47.56
C GLU A 388 -11.36 -25.29 -48.97
#